data_AF-A0A9P8NW03-F1
#
_entry.id   AF-A0A9P8NW03-F1
#
_cell.length_a   1.000
_cell.length_b   1.000
_cell.length_c   1.000
_cell.angle_alpha   90.00
_cell.angle_beta   90.00
_cell.angle_gamma   90.00
#
_symmetry.space_group_name_H-M   'P 1'
#
loop_
_entity.id
_entity.type
_entity.pdbx_description
1 polymer ?
#
loop_
_entity_poly.entity_id
_entity_poly.type
_entity_poly.pdbx_seq_one_letter_code
_entity_poly.pdbx_strand_id
1 'polypeptide(L)'
;MFSLSIQRAPLLVFSRRFISTSFSVWNQNSDSIPEDQPSLSLKKVRDASKPKPPRSAYQSYISHRFATNQITGKKAPELMATFAKDWASGSDEIKQSFIEAHKKLKDQYTEELEAWKEKHLVRSPYINFIRSEYPKRITTDFQSNSAIIKELAEDWNSLTPEEKESYRSK
;
A
#
# COMPACT_ATOMS: atom_id res chain seq x y z
N MET A 1 -1.56 -17.46 -70.16
CA MET A 1 -2.08 -18.51 -69.26
C MET A 1 -0.85 -19.02 -68.49
N PHE A 2 -0.65 -18.92 -67.18
CA PHE A 2 -1.53 -18.80 -66.02
C PHE A 2 -0.92 -17.85 -64.98
N SER A 3 -1.80 -17.13 -64.28
CA SER A 3 -1.52 -16.38 -63.06
C SER A 3 -1.46 -17.36 -61.88
N LEU A 4 -0.42 -17.30 -61.06
CA LEU A 4 -0.35 -18.00 -59.77
C LEU A 4 -0.18 -16.94 -58.67
N SER A 5 -1.32 -16.52 -58.16
CA SER A 5 -1.48 -15.77 -56.93
C SER A 5 -1.54 -16.77 -55.78
N ILE A 6 -0.61 -16.70 -54.82
CA ILE A 6 -0.74 -17.39 -53.53
C ILE A 6 -0.54 -16.38 -52.41
N GLN A 7 -1.62 -16.22 -51.65
CA GLN A 7 -1.87 -15.23 -50.62
C GLN A 7 -1.03 -15.49 -49.36
N ARG A 8 -0.58 -14.40 -48.72
CA ARG A 8 -0.02 -14.39 -47.37
C ARG A 8 -1.14 -14.62 -46.34
N ALA A 9 -0.92 -15.55 -45.42
CA ALA A 9 -1.83 -15.84 -44.30
C ALA A 9 -1.91 -14.66 -43.31
N PRO A 10 -3.09 -14.34 -42.73
CA PRO A 10 -3.23 -13.29 -41.74
C PRO A 10 -2.87 -13.77 -40.31
N LEU A 11 -2.32 -12.84 -39.54
CA LEU A 11 -1.92 -12.97 -38.14
C LEU A 11 -3.13 -13.30 -37.24
N LEU A 12 -2.99 -14.33 -36.40
CA LEU A 12 -3.95 -14.67 -35.35
C LEU A 12 -3.96 -13.58 -34.27
N VAL A 13 -5.05 -12.82 -34.21
CA VAL A 13 -5.38 -11.89 -33.12
C VAL A 13 -5.88 -12.71 -31.94
N PHE A 14 -5.10 -12.79 -30.86
CA PHE A 14 -5.53 -13.38 -29.59
C PHE A 14 -6.54 -12.46 -28.89
N SER A 15 -7.83 -12.74 -29.10
CA SER A 15 -8.94 -12.15 -28.34
C SER A 15 -8.92 -12.65 -26.90
N ARG A 16 -8.55 -11.79 -25.93
CA ARG A 16 -8.74 -12.05 -24.50
C ARG A 16 -10.24 -12.07 -24.19
N ARG A 17 -10.80 -13.27 -24.00
CA ARG A 17 -12.17 -13.44 -23.49
C ARG A 17 -12.21 -12.99 -22.02
N PHE A 18 -12.87 -11.87 -21.75
CA PHE A 18 -13.33 -11.49 -20.42
C PHE A 18 -14.50 -12.40 -20.05
N ILE A 19 -14.34 -13.21 -19.00
CA ILE A 19 -15.46 -13.94 -18.39
C ILE A 19 -16.19 -12.93 -17.50
N SER A 20 -17.25 -12.35 -18.04
CA SER A 20 -18.25 -11.57 -17.29
C SER A 20 -19.26 -12.55 -16.72
N THR A 21 -19.12 -12.90 -15.45
CA THR A 21 -20.16 -13.66 -14.74
C THR A 21 -21.10 -12.64 -14.11
N SER A 22 -22.23 -12.44 -14.77
CA SER A 22 -23.35 -11.64 -14.29
C SER A 22 -23.93 -12.28 -13.03
N PHE A 23 -24.01 -11.53 -11.93
CA PHE A 23 -24.85 -11.85 -10.80
C PHE A 23 -25.72 -10.62 -10.51
N SER A 24 -26.97 -10.70 -10.93
CA SER A 24 -28.05 -9.77 -10.60
C SER A 24 -29.24 -10.59 -10.11
N VAL A 25 -30.11 -9.97 -9.32
CA VAL A 25 -31.27 -10.49 -8.53
C VAL A 25 -30.82 -10.66 -7.07
N TRP A 26 -31.18 -9.81 -6.09
CA TRP A 26 -32.42 -9.11 -5.69
C TRP A 26 -32.02 -7.84 -4.87
N ASN A 27 -32.81 -6.80 -4.56
CA ASN A 27 -34.23 -6.64 -4.27
C ASN A 27 -34.58 -5.14 -4.37
N GLN A 28 -35.75 -4.79 -4.90
CA GLN A 28 -36.27 -3.43 -5.01
C GLN A 28 -37.24 -3.14 -3.86
N ASN A 29 -37.15 -1.93 -3.30
CA ASN A 29 -38.02 -1.28 -2.32
C ASN A 29 -37.64 -1.45 -0.84
N SER A 30 -36.78 -0.55 -0.37
CA SER A 30 -36.98 0.13 0.92
C SER A 30 -36.64 1.60 0.75
N ASP A 31 -37.68 2.42 0.76
CA ASP A 31 -37.63 3.88 0.73
C ASP A 31 -36.76 4.46 1.87
N SER A 32 -36.08 5.56 1.53
CA SER A 32 -35.53 6.60 2.43
C SER A 32 -34.42 6.23 3.44
N ILE A 33 -33.16 6.37 2.98
CA ILE A 33 -32.07 6.94 3.82
C ILE A 33 -31.41 8.05 2.99
N PRO A 34 -31.53 9.34 3.36
CA PRO A 34 -30.77 10.40 2.75
C PRO A 34 -29.41 10.47 3.42
N GLU A 35 -28.36 10.01 2.73
CA GLU A 35 -27.00 10.47 3.04
C GLU A 35 -26.16 10.46 1.77
N ASP A 36 -26.06 11.64 1.17
CA ASP A 36 -25.08 12.00 0.15
C ASP A 36 -23.68 11.99 0.79
N GLN A 37 -23.17 10.78 1.05
CA GLN A 37 -21.77 10.55 1.35
C GLN A 37 -21.16 9.90 0.12
N PRO A 38 -20.13 10.49 -0.52
CA PRO A 38 -19.44 9.83 -1.61
C PRO A 38 -18.88 8.53 -1.04
N SER A 39 -19.44 7.39 -1.45
CA SER A 39 -19.05 6.08 -0.95
C SER A 39 -17.58 5.88 -1.27
N LEU A 40 -16.70 6.24 -0.33
CA LEU A 40 -15.28 6.05 -0.46
C LEU A 40 -15.09 4.55 -0.63
N SER A 41 -14.47 4.14 -1.73
CA SER A 41 -14.23 2.72 -2.00
C SER A 41 -13.58 2.08 -0.78
N LEU A 42 -13.91 0.82 -0.47
CA LEU A 42 -13.38 0.10 0.71
C LEU A 42 -11.84 0.19 0.83
N LYS A 43 -11.14 0.30 -0.30
CA LYS A 43 -9.69 0.56 -0.36
C LYS A 43 -9.33 1.93 0.26
N LYS A 44 -10.04 2.99 -0.12
CA LYS A 44 -9.84 4.36 0.39
C LYS A 44 -10.22 4.49 1.88
N VAL A 45 -11.20 3.72 2.35
CA VAL A 45 -11.55 3.64 3.79
C VAL A 45 -10.47 2.90 4.57
N ARG A 46 -9.96 1.77 4.04
CA ARG A 46 -8.83 1.04 4.63
C ARG A 46 -7.57 1.91 4.68
N ASP A 47 -7.31 2.68 3.63
CA ASP A 47 -6.17 3.59 3.60
C ASP A 47 -6.35 4.80 4.53
N ALA A 48 -7.58 5.19 4.84
CA ALA A 48 -7.89 6.23 5.83
C ALA A 48 -7.77 5.76 7.29
N SER A 49 -8.04 4.48 7.58
CA SER A 49 -7.85 3.90 8.91
C SER A 49 -6.38 3.58 9.23
N LYS A 50 -5.50 3.60 8.22
CA LYS A 50 -4.08 3.37 8.38
C LYS A 50 -3.44 4.50 9.21
N PRO A 51 -2.72 4.18 10.30
CA PRO A 51 -1.97 5.17 11.06
C PRO A 51 -1.06 5.98 10.15
N LYS A 52 -1.00 7.30 10.38
CA LYS A 52 -0.14 8.21 9.61
C LYS A 52 1.24 8.28 10.27
N PRO A 53 2.33 8.33 9.48
CA PRO A 53 3.66 8.45 10.04
C PRO A 53 3.81 9.78 10.81
N PRO A 54 4.57 9.80 11.91
CA PRO A 54 4.79 11.02 12.68
C PRO A 54 5.60 12.03 11.87
N ARG A 55 5.42 13.31 12.18
CA ARG A 55 6.22 14.39 11.58
C ARG A 55 7.67 14.28 12.04
N SER A 56 8.61 14.52 11.13
CA SER A 56 10.03 14.59 11.45
C SER A 56 10.32 15.69 12.48
N ALA A 57 11.40 15.53 13.26
CA ALA A 57 11.88 16.53 14.22
C ALA A 57 11.95 17.95 13.61
N TYR A 58 12.48 18.07 12.39
CA TYR A 58 12.53 19.34 11.67
C TYR A 58 11.13 19.90 11.37
N GLN A 59 10.19 19.06 10.91
CA GLN A 59 8.83 19.50 10.60
C GLN A 59 8.07 19.93 11.86
N SER A 60 8.32 19.26 12.99
CA SER A 60 7.80 19.65 14.31
C SER A 60 8.38 20.97 14.77
N TYR A 61 9.68 21.18 14.62
CA TYR A 61 10.33 22.46 14.88
C TYR A 61 9.75 23.59 14.02
N ILE A 62 9.63 23.37 12.71
CA ILE A 62 9.05 24.35 11.78
C ILE A 62 7.61 24.67 12.19
N SER A 63 6.80 23.67 12.52
CA SER A 63 5.43 23.88 12.98
C SER A 63 5.39 24.70 14.27
N HIS A 64 6.29 24.40 15.23
CA HIS A 64 6.43 25.15 16.46
C HIS A 64 6.88 26.60 16.23
N ARG A 65 7.82 26.83 15.30
CA ARG A 65 8.23 28.17 14.90
C ARG A 65 7.06 28.90 14.25
N PHE A 66 6.36 28.34 13.28
CA PHE A 66 5.19 29.01 12.70
C PHE A 66 4.12 29.38 13.74
N ALA A 67 3.94 28.57 14.79
CA ALA A 67 3.00 28.86 15.88
C ALA A 67 3.50 29.95 16.85
N THR A 68 4.81 30.06 17.07
CA THR A 68 5.40 31.01 18.04
C THR A 68 5.87 32.31 17.41
N ASN A 69 6.07 32.34 16.08
CA ASN A 69 6.49 33.55 15.39
C ASN A 69 5.37 34.59 15.37
N GLN A 70 5.68 35.77 15.92
CA GLN A 70 4.81 36.94 15.90
C GLN A 70 5.17 37.92 14.77
N ILE A 71 6.04 37.49 13.83
CA ILE A 71 6.50 38.35 12.74
C ILE A 71 5.38 38.55 11.73
N THR A 72 4.71 39.69 11.83
CA THR A 72 3.68 40.14 10.88
C THR A 72 4.33 40.67 9.60
N GLY A 73 3.84 40.25 8.43
CA GLY A 73 4.15 40.89 7.14
C GLY A 73 5.13 40.14 6.23
N LYS A 74 5.80 39.08 6.68
CA LYS A 74 6.61 38.20 5.80
C LYS A 74 5.75 37.10 5.18
N LYS A 75 6.04 36.75 3.93
CA LYS A 75 5.35 35.64 3.25
C LYS A 75 5.81 34.30 3.84
N ALA A 76 4.90 33.33 3.94
CA ALA A 76 5.20 31.99 4.43
C ALA A 76 6.48 31.32 3.85
N PRO A 77 6.77 31.39 2.53
CA PRO A 77 8.02 30.84 1.99
C PRO A 77 9.29 31.53 2.50
N GLU A 78 9.26 32.85 2.73
CA GLU A 78 10.40 33.60 3.27
C GLU A 78 10.66 33.20 4.73
N LEU A 79 9.58 33.04 5.52
CA LEU A 79 9.67 32.55 6.89
C LEU A 79 10.23 31.13 6.95
N MET A 80 9.78 30.24 6.06
CA MET A 80 10.30 28.88 5.96
C MET A 80 11.82 28.88 5.69
N ALA A 81 12.29 29.72 4.76
CA ALA A 81 13.72 29.85 4.47
C ALA A 81 14.52 30.36 5.69
N THR A 82 13.95 31.28 6.48
CA THR A 82 14.60 31.72 7.72
C THR A 82 14.66 30.61 8.78
N PHE A 83 13.57 29.88 9.01
CA PHE A 83 13.59 28.81 10.01
C PHE A 83 14.45 27.62 9.58
N ALA A 84 14.58 27.37 8.28
CA ALA A 84 15.51 26.37 7.76
C ALA A 84 16.95 26.73 8.10
N LYS A 85 17.33 28.02 7.95
CA LYS A 85 18.65 28.52 8.36
C LYS A 85 18.83 28.42 9.87
N ASP A 86 17.84 28.85 10.65
CA ASP A 86 17.87 28.76 12.12
C ASP A 86 18.03 27.32 12.60
N TRP A 87 17.39 26.36 11.93
CA TRP A 87 17.55 24.94 12.23
C TRP A 87 18.95 24.46 11.88
N ALA A 88 19.51 24.87 10.74
CA ALA A 88 20.88 24.49 10.38
C ALA A 88 21.91 25.03 11.38
N SER A 89 21.78 26.30 11.79
CA SER A 89 22.69 26.98 12.72
C SER A 89 22.36 26.78 14.21
N GLY A 90 21.20 26.19 14.52
CA GLY A 90 20.72 26.05 15.90
C GLY A 90 21.56 25.09 16.73
N SER A 91 21.60 25.32 18.04
CA SER A 91 22.30 24.45 19.00
C SER A 91 21.72 23.05 19.01
N ASP A 92 22.58 22.07 19.25
CA ASP A 92 22.19 20.67 19.29
C ASP A 92 21.19 20.37 20.41
N GLU A 93 21.22 21.12 21.51
CA GLU A 93 20.27 21.02 22.62
C GLU A 93 18.82 21.27 22.18
N ILE A 94 18.57 22.30 21.37
CA ILE A 94 17.22 22.61 20.87
C ILE A 94 16.77 21.49 19.93
N LYS A 95 17.65 21.05 19.03
CA LYS A 95 17.36 19.96 18.09
C LYS A 95 17.05 18.65 18.82
N GLN A 96 17.80 18.37 19.88
CA GLN A 96 17.71 17.14 20.65
C GLN A 96 16.31 16.97 21.24
N SER A 97 15.70 18.03 21.79
CA SER A 97 14.32 17.97 22.31
C SER A 97 13.31 17.50 21.25
N PHE A 98 13.42 18.00 20.01
CA PHE A 98 12.54 17.60 18.90
C PHE A 98 12.87 16.20 18.36
N ILE A 99 14.14 15.79 18.40
CA ILE A 99 14.58 14.44 17.99
C ILE A 99 14.05 13.40 18.97
N GLU A 100 14.15 13.66 20.27
CA GLU A 100 13.62 12.78 21.33
C GLU A 100 12.11 12.68 21.26
N ALA A 101 11.40 13.80 21.07
CA ALA A 101 9.96 13.80 20.86
C ALA A 101 9.56 13.00 19.61
N HIS A 102 10.28 13.17 18.50
CA HIS A 102 10.06 12.38 17.29
C HIS A 102 10.32 10.89 17.50
N LYS A 103 11.38 10.52 18.24
CA LYS A 103 11.68 9.12 18.56
C LYS A 103 10.52 8.48 19.31
N LYS A 104 10.00 9.14 20.35
CA LYS A 104 8.84 8.66 21.11
C LYS A 104 7.60 8.47 20.22
N LEU A 105 7.30 9.45 19.37
CA LEU A 105 6.17 9.36 18.44
C LEU A 105 6.35 8.25 17.39
N LYS A 106 7.60 8.00 16.99
CA LYS A 106 7.93 6.91 16.06
C LYS A 106 7.68 5.55 16.70
N ASP A 107 8.06 5.37 17.95
CA ASP A 107 7.84 4.12 18.68
C ASP A 107 6.33 3.86 18.85
N GLN A 108 5.56 4.88 19.23
CA GLN A 108 4.09 4.79 19.29
C GLN A 108 3.47 4.46 17.93
N TYR A 109 3.92 5.12 16.86
CA TYR A 109 3.45 4.83 15.51
C TYR A 109 3.77 3.40 15.06
N THR A 110 4.92 2.84 15.45
CA THR A 110 5.26 1.46 15.11
C THR A 110 4.29 0.47 15.76
N GLU A 111 3.95 0.68 17.03
CA GLU A 111 2.97 -0.15 17.76
C GLU A 111 1.57 -0.03 17.13
N GLU A 112 1.10 1.19 16.87
CA GLU A 112 -0.20 1.43 16.23
C GLU A 112 -0.27 0.81 14.83
N LEU A 113 0.83 0.91 14.06
CA LEU A 113 0.91 0.35 12.73
C LEU A 113 0.89 -1.19 12.77
N GLU A 114 1.53 -1.82 13.76
CA GLU A 114 1.50 -3.27 13.95
C GLU A 114 0.10 -3.74 14.31
N ALA A 115 -0.55 -3.12 15.30
CA ALA A 115 -1.94 -3.42 15.65
C ALA A 115 -2.90 -3.22 14.46
N TRP A 116 -2.69 -2.16 13.67
CA TRP A 116 -3.47 -1.92 12.45
C TRP A 116 -3.23 -3.01 11.40
N LYS A 117 -1.97 -3.44 11.22
CA LYS A 117 -1.60 -4.51 10.28
C LYS A 117 -2.25 -5.83 10.70
N GLU A 118 -2.23 -6.20 11.97
CA GLU A 118 -2.86 -7.42 12.46
C GLU A 118 -4.37 -7.42 12.18
N LYS A 119 -5.04 -6.30 12.44
CA LYS A 119 -6.49 -6.16 12.26
C LYS A 119 -6.92 -6.09 10.79
N HIS A 120 -6.12 -5.48 9.91
CA HIS A 120 -6.54 -5.15 8.54
C HIS A 120 -5.79 -5.92 7.44
N LEU A 121 -4.68 -6.58 7.75
CA LEU A 121 -3.99 -7.50 6.85
C LEU A 121 -4.37 -8.95 7.19
N VAL A 122 -5.66 -9.28 7.10
CA VAL A 122 -6.05 -10.69 6.98
C VAL A 122 -5.47 -11.19 5.66
N ARG A 123 -4.38 -11.96 5.75
CA ARG A 123 -3.69 -12.48 4.57
C ARG A 123 -4.53 -13.57 3.93
N SER A 124 -4.48 -13.64 2.60
CA SER A 124 -5.06 -14.78 1.89
C SER A 124 -4.28 -16.04 2.24
N PRO A 125 -4.94 -17.20 2.39
CA PRO A 125 -4.28 -18.49 2.56
C PRO A 125 -3.17 -18.76 1.54
N TYR A 126 -3.32 -18.29 0.29
CA TYR A 126 -2.28 -18.37 -0.74
C TYR A 126 -0.99 -17.63 -0.34
N ILE A 127 -1.11 -16.42 0.21
CA ILE A 127 0.05 -15.62 0.61
C ILE A 127 0.80 -16.28 1.77
N ASN A 128 0.06 -16.92 2.68
CA ASN A 128 0.64 -17.67 3.80
C ASN A 128 1.39 -18.92 3.30
N PHE A 129 0.82 -19.64 2.34
CA PHE A 129 1.49 -20.75 1.65
C PHE A 129 2.78 -20.30 0.95
N ILE A 130 2.73 -19.23 0.14
CA ILE A 130 3.93 -18.71 -0.52
C ILE A 130 4.99 -18.30 0.52
N ARG A 131 4.61 -17.66 1.62
CA ARG A 131 5.55 -17.28 2.68
C ARG A 131 6.21 -18.48 3.37
N SER A 132 5.51 -19.61 3.52
CA SER A 132 6.08 -20.81 4.14
C SER A 132 7.00 -21.56 3.18
N GLU A 133 6.66 -21.63 1.89
CA GLU A 133 7.38 -22.46 0.92
C GLU A 133 8.48 -21.71 0.17
N TYR A 134 8.30 -20.42 -0.11
CA TYR A 134 9.25 -19.63 -0.91
C TYR A 134 10.67 -19.57 -0.32
N PRO A 135 10.88 -19.32 1.00
CA PRO A 135 12.23 -19.29 1.58
C PRO A 135 12.97 -20.64 1.51
N LYS A 136 12.25 -21.76 1.34
CA LYS A 136 12.86 -23.09 1.23
C LYS A 136 13.45 -23.35 -0.17
N ARG A 137 13.01 -22.57 -1.16
CA ARG A 137 13.31 -22.79 -2.59
C ARG A 137 14.12 -21.66 -3.19
N ILE A 138 14.32 -20.56 -2.48
CA ILE A 138 15.02 -19.39 -3.00
C ILE A 138 16.47 -19.73 -3.37
N THR A 139 16.87 -19.30 -4.56
CA THR A 139 18.23 -19.46 -5.07
C THR A 139 18.95 -18.11 -5.11
N THR A 140 20.29 -18.14 -5.12
CA THR A 140 21.11 -16.94 -5.29
C THR A 140 20.98 -16.33 -6.69
N ASP A 141 20.59 -17.13 -7.68
CA ASP A 141 20.26 -16.63 -9.03
C ASP A 141 18.89 -15.94 -9.03
N PHE A 142 18.90 -14.65 -9.39
CA PHE A 142 17.71 -13.83 -9.49
C PHE A 142 16.76 -14.31 -10.61
N GLN A 143 17.31 -14.82 -11.72
CA GLN A 143 16.50 -15.21 -12.87
C GLN A 143 15.62 -16.44 -12.56
N SER A 144 16.18 -17.37 -11.78
CA SER A 144 15.52 -18.60 -11.32
C SER A 144 14.40 -18.38 -10.30
N ASN A 145 14.46 -17.31 -9.49
CA ASN A 145 13.42 -17.00 -8.49
C ASN A 145 12.04 -16.77 -9.12
N SER A 146 11.99 -16.29 -10.37
CA SER A 146 10.74 -16.13 -11.11
C SER A 146 10.07 -17.47 -11.49
N ALA A 147 10.86 -18.51 -11.75
CA ALA A 147 10.36 -19.84 -12.06
C ALA A 147 9.80 -20.52 -10.80
N ILE A 148 10.48 -20.34 -9.65
CA ILE A 148 10.04 -20.86 -8.35
C ILE A 148 8.66 -20.34 -7.97
N ILE A 149 8.37 -19.05 -8.22
CA ILE A 149 7.01 -18.50 -7.96
C ILE A 149 5.95 -19.15 -8.85
N LYS A 150 6.28 -19.50 -10.09
CA LYS A 150 5.35 -20.19 -11.00
C LYS A 150 5.07 -21.61 -10.55
N GLU A 151 6.12 -22.34 -10.18
CA GLU A 151 6.02 -23.69 -9.61
C GLU A 151 5.16 -23.67 -8.33
N LEU A 152 5.39 -22.73 -7.42
CA LEU A 152 4.57 -22.58 -6.21
C LEU A 152 3.10 -22.26 -6.52
N ALA A 153 2.82 -21.54 -7.61
CA ALA A 153 1.44 -21.30 -8.03
C ALA A 153 0.77 -22.60 -8.54
N GLU A 154 1.52 -23.47 -9.21
CA GLU A 154 1.07 -24.80 -9.64
C GLU A 154 0.85 -25.73 -8.43
N ASP A 155 1.77 -25.73 -7.47
CA ASP A 155 1.64 -26.43 -6.19
C ASP A 155 0.36 -25.98 -5.46
N TRP A 156 0.14 -24.67 -5.34
CA TRP A 156 -1.08 -24.13 -4.73
C TRP A 156 -2.34 -24.60 -5.44
N ASN A 157 -2.37 -24.61 -6.77
CA ASN A 157 -3.53 -25.06 -7.53
C ASN A 157 -3.83 -26.55 -7.28
N SER A 158 -2.78 -27.36 -7.07
CA SER A 158 -2.86 -28.80 -6.82
C SER A 158 -3.34 -29.17 -5.41
N LEU A 159 -3.24 -28.27 -4.43
CA LEU A 159 -3.73 -28.51 -3.07
C LEU A 159 -5.26 -28.64 -3.01
N THR A 160 -5.72 -29.53 -2.12
CA THR A 160 -7.13 -29.69 -1.81
C THR A 160 -7.71 -28.46 -1.10
N PRO A 161 -9.05 -28.24 -1.13
CA PRO A 161 -9.67 -27.13 -0.41
C PRO A 161 -9.39 -27.15 1.10
N GLU A 162 -9.30 -28.33 1.70
CA GLU A 162 -9.03 -28.51 3.14
C GLU A 162 -7.59 -28.08 3.50
N GLU A 163 -6.62 -28.50 2.69
CA GLU A 163 -5.22 -28.09 2.86
C GLU A 163 -5.07 -26.58 2.68
N LYS A 164 -5.74 -25.98 1.69
CA LYS A 164 -5.76 -24.53 1.47
C LYS A 164 -6.31 -23.78 2.67
N GLU A 165 -7.38 -24.29 3.29
CA GLU A 165 -7.99 -23.66 4.46
C GLU A 165 -7.07 -23.72 5.70
N SER A 166 -6.21 -24.75 5.81
CA SER A 166 -5.19 -24.82 6.88
C SER A 166 -4.20 -23.65 6.87
N TYR A 167 -4.06 -22.95 5.75
CA TYR A 167 -3.21 -21.77 5.62
C TYR A 167 -3.92 -20.46 5.98
N ARG A 168 -5.22 -20.46 6.36
CA ARG A 168 -5.90 -19.24 6.83
C ARG A 168 -5.41 -18.79 8.20
N SER A 169 -4.99 -19.72 9.06
CA SER A 169 -4.57 -19.46 10.44
C SER A 169 -3.05 -19.55 10.68
N LYS A 170 -2.26 -19.83 9.64
CA LYS A 170 -0.78 -19.85 9.68
C LYS A 170 -0.19 -18.47 9.37
#